data_AF-A0A3C0Q6G6-F1
#
_entry.id   AF-A0A3C0Q6G6-F1
#
_cell.length_a   1.000
_cell.length_b   1.000
_cell.length_c   1.000
_cell.angle_alpha   90.00
_cell.angle_beta   90.00
_cell.angle_gamma   90.00
#
_symmetry.space_group_name_H-M   'P 1'
#
loop_
_entity.id
_entity.type
_entity.pdbx_description
1 polymer ?
#
loop_
_entity_poly.entity_id
_entity_poly.type
_entity_poly.pdbx_seq_one_letter_code
_entity_poly.pdbx_strand_id
1 'polypeptide(L)' 'MILTCPSCSASYNVPNEAIGPDGRQVRCKKCKHEWFQEGGKKALEDLINLIQSTDIDVDDIAFDDGKKKPKLAKPE' A
#
# COMPACT_ATOMS: atom_id res chain seq x y z
N MET A 1 14.16 -4.48 -2.30
CA MET A 1 14.10 -3.00 -2.37
C MET A 1 15.49 -2.43 -2.65
N ILE A 2 15.59 -1.20 -3.15
CA ILE A 2 16.89 -0.51 -3.34
C ILE A 2 17.03 0.57 -2.27
N LEU A 3 18.15 0.56 -1.55
CA LEU A 3 18.52 1.60 -0.59
C LEU A 3 19.54 2.54 -1.19
N THR A 4 19.37 3.84 -0.97
CA THR A 4 20.33 4.86 -1.38
C THR A 4 20.90 5.54 -0.14
N CYS A 5 22.23 5.54 0.00
CA CYS A 5 22.87 6.23 1.11
C CYS A 5 22.72 7.76 0.95
N PRO A 6 22.16 8.48 1.94
CA PRO A 6 21.94 9.93 1.85
C PRO A 6 23.24 10.74 1.87
N SER A 7 24.34 10.16 2.35
CA SER A 7 25.63 10.85 2.49
C SER A 7 26.51 10.73 1.24
N CYS A 8 26.40 9.66 0.46
CA CYS A 8 27.32 9.40 -0.66
C CYS A 8 26.65 8.86 -1.93
N SER A 9 25.31 8.79 -1.94
CA SER A 9 24.48 8.35 -3.08
C SER A 9 24.79 6.95 -3.60
N ALA A 10 25.44 6.10 -2.80
CA ALA A 10 25.65 4.70 -3.14
C ALA A 10 24.32 3.93 -3.03
N SER A 11 24.03 3.11 -4.04
CA SER A 11 22.82 2.27 -4.09
C SER A 11 23.11 0.81 -3.76
N TYR A 12 22.23 0.18 -2.99
CA TYR A 12 22.33 -1.21 -2.55
C TYR A 12 21.03 -1.95 -2.82
N ASN A 13 21.10 -3.09 -3.51
CA ASN A 13 19.95 -3.98 -3.66
C ASN A 13 19.87 -4.89 -2.44
N VAL A 14 18.80 -4.78 -1.66
CA VAL A 14 18.60 -5.55 -0.43
C VAL A 14 17.24 -6.24 -0.44
N PRO A 15 17.14 -7.49 0.06
CA PRO A 15 15.86 -8.15 0.22
C PRO A 15 15.02 -7.41 1.27
N ASN A 16 13.70 -7.31 1.07
CA ASN A 16 12.82 -6.60 1.99
C ASN A 16 12.82 -7.22 3.41
N GLU A 17 13.02 -8.54 3.50
CA GLU A 17 13.19 -9.26 4.78
C GLU A 17 14.41 -8.80 5.59
N ALA A 18 15.44 -8.21 4.96
CA ALA A 18 16.60 -7.72 5.69
C ALA A 18 16.32 -6.46 6.52
N ILE A 19 15.28 -5.69 6.19
CA ILE A 19 14.85 -4.53 6.98
C ILE A 19 13.76 -4.93 7.98
N GLY A 20 12.85 -5.82 7.58
CA GLY A 20 11.73 -6.27 8.42
C GLY A 20 10.58 -5.25 8.48
N PRO A 21 9.47 -5.61 9.15
CA PRO A 21 8.27 -4.77 9.23
C PRO A 21 8.44 -3.52 10.09
N ASP A 22 9.20 -3.61 11.18
CA ASP A 22 9.42 -2.52 12.13
C ASP A 22 10.50 -1.52 11.67
N GLY A 23 11.17 -1.81 10.56
CA GLY A 23 12.36 -1.08 10.13
C GLY A 23 13.63 -1.56 10.81
N ARG A 24 14.77 -1.02 10.37
CA ARG A 24 16.10 -1.38 10.88
C ARG A 24 17.09 -0.24 10.71
N GLN A 25 18.03 -0.14 11.63
CA GLN A 25 19.20 0.72 11.48
C GLN A 25 20.20 0.10 10.49
N VAL A 26 20.54 0.86 9.46
CA VAL A 26 21.40 0.42 8.35
C VAL A 26 22.69 1.23 8.32
N ARG A 27 23.77 0.61 7.84
CA ARG A 27 25.09 1.23 7.71
C ARG A 27 25.60 1.15 6.28
N CYS A 28 26.02 2.29 5.74
CA CYS A 28 26.63 2.37 4.41
C CYS A 28 28.00 1.68 4.39
N LYS A 29 28.23 0.76 3.44
CA LYS A 29 29.53 0.07 3.31
C LYS A 29 30.64 0.99 2.77
N LYS A 30 30.27 2.05 2.04
CA LYS A 30 31.21 2.99 1.41
C LYS A 30 31.69 4.10 2.36
N CYS A 31 30.76 4.82 3.00
CA CYS A 31 31.08 5.99 3.83
C CYS A 31 30.84 5.78 5.34
N LYS A 32 30.35 4.60 5.75
CA LYS A 32 30.00 4.26 7.15
C LYS A 32 28.89 5.12 7.77
N HIS A 33 28.20 5.95 6.99
CA HIS A 33 27.01 6.68 7.47
C HIS A 33 25.91 5.70 7.87
N GLU A 34 25.23 5.98 8.97
CA GLU A 34 24.18 5.16 9.54
C GLU A 34 22.86 5.93 9.54
N TRP A 35 21.78 5.27 9.12
CA TRP A 35 20.44 5.85 9.13
C TRP A 35 19.41 4.78 9.48
N PHE A 36 18.20 5.21 9.85
CA PHE A 36 17.08 4.32 10.08
C PHE A 36 16.29 4.13 8.79
N GLN A 37 16.05 2.87 8.40
CA GLN A 37 15.22 2.53 7.27
C GLN A 37 13.88 1.98 7.75
N GLU A 38 12.80 2.65 7.39
CA GLU A 38 11.44 2.21 7.71
C GLU A 38 11.09 0.91 6.98
N GLY A 39 10.33 0.05 7.66
CA GLY A 39 9.81 -1.19 7.09
C GLY A 39 8.60 -0.93 6.21
N GLY A 40 8.55 -1.56 5.04
CA GLY A 40 7.47 -1.34 4.05
C GLY A 40 6.12 -1.93 4.45
N LYS A 41 6.06 -2.77 5.48
CA LYS A 41 4.84 -3.47 5.91
C LYS A 41 3.94 -2.59 6.77
N LYS A 42 4.51 -1.84 7.72
CA LYS A 42 3.74 -0.96 8.61
C LYS A 42 2.85 0.03 7.83
N ALA A 43 3.34 0.59 6.73
CA ALA A 43 2.56 1.49 5.87
C ALA A 43 1.42 0.75 5.14
N LEU A 44 1.61 -0.51 4.76
CA LEU A 44 0.57 -1.31 4.11
C LEU A 44 -0.51 -1.75 5.11
N GLU A 45 -0.13 -2.20 6.30
CA GLU A 45 -1.08 -2.56 7.36
C GLU A 45 -1.94 -1.36 7.79
N ASP A 46 -1.36 -0.17 7.90
CA ASP A 46 -2.10 1.06 8.23
C ASP A 46 -3.16 1.40 7.16
N LEU A 47 -2.81 1.27 5.88
CA LEU A 47 -3.75 1.47 4.77
C LEU A 47 -4.88 0.43 4.77
N ILE A 48 -4.58 -0.84 5.07
CA ILE A 48 -5.59 -1.91 5.15
C ILE A 48 -6.58 -1.63 6.29
N ASN A 49 -6.10 -1.22 7.46
CA ASN A 49 -6.94 -0.90 8.60
C ASN A 49 -7.84 0.31 8.33
N LEU A 50 -7.34 1.31 7.59
CA LEU A 50 -8.14 2.47 7.19
C LEU A 50 -9.29 2.07 6.24
N ILE A 51 -9.03 1.16 5.29
CA ILE A 51 -10.07 0.62 4.38
C ILE A 51 -11.13 -0.19 5.15
N GLN A 52 -10.75 -0.92 6.20
CA GLN A 52 -11.69 -1.68 7.01
C GLN A 52 -12.56 -0.82 7.93
N SER A 53 -12.23 0.48 8.11
CA SER A 53 -13.03 1.44 8.88
C SER A 53 -14.06 2.20 8.06
N THR A 54 -14.02 2.10 6.72
CA THR A 54 -15.12 2.59 5.89
C THR A 54 -16.23 1.54 5.90
N ASP A 55 -17.35 1.86 6.57
CA ASP A 55 -18.61 1.12 6.61
C ASP A 55 -19.13 0.80 5.19
N ILE A 56 -18.58 -0.24 4.58
CA ILE A 56 -19.11 -0.88 3.38
C ILE A 56 -19.75 -2.16 3.88
N ASP A 57 -21.00 -2.06 4.32
CA ASP A 57 -21.85 -3.21 4.59
C ASP A 57 -22.05 -3.96 3.27
N VAL A 58 -21.29 -5.03 3.09
CA VAL A 58 -21.44 -5.96 1.95
C VAL A 58 -22.83 -6.60 1.90
N ASP A 59 -23.58 -6.54 2.99
CA ASP A 59 -24.99 -6.93 3.09
C ASP A 59 -25.98 -5.95 2.42
N ASP A 60 -25.59 -4.68 2.17
CA ASP A 60 -26.41 -3.70 1.43
C ASP A 60 -26.12 -3.70 -0.09
N ILE A 61 -25.15 -4.51 -0.54
CA ILE A 61 -24.90 -4.74 -1.96
C ILE A 61 -25.97 -5.69 -2.51
N ALA A 62 -27.16 -5.16 -2.73
CA ALA A 62 -28.21 -5.85 -3.46
C ALA A 62 -27.72 -6.12 -4.89
N PHE A 63 -27.33 -7.36 -5.18
CA PHE A 63 -27.19 -7.86 -6.54
C PHE A 63 -28.58 -7.95 -7.18
N ASP A 64 -29.06 -6.83 -7.72
CA ASP A 64 -30.21 -6.79 -8.62
C ASP A 64 -29.84 -7.52 -9.92
N ASP A 65 -30.23 -8.80 -10.00
CA ASP A 65 -30.19 -9.58 -11.23
C ASP A 65 -31.13 -8.91 -12.24
N GLY A 66 -30.54 -8.06 -13.08
CA GLY A 66 -31.26 -7.22 -14.01
C GLY A 66 -32.26 -7.99 -14.88
N LYS A 67 -33.55 -7.78 -14.63
CA LYS A 67 -34.63 -8.11 -15.58
C LYS A 67 -35.73 -7.05 -15.58
N LYS A 68 -35.55 -5.99 -16.40
CA LYS A 68 -36.46 -5.62 -17.52
C LYS A 68 -36.11 -4.24 -18.11
N LYS A 69 -35.61 -4.24 -19.35
CA LYS A 69 -35.84 -3.18 -20.35
C LYS A 69 -37.13 -3.54 -21.14
N PRO A 70 -37.64 -2.72 -22.07
CA PRO A 70 -37.92 -1.27 -22.09
C PRO A 70 -39.38 -0.98 -22.57
N LYS A 71 -39.82 0.28 -22.56
CA LYS A 71 -40.32 1.00 -23.78
C LYS A 71 -40.90 2.36 -23.41
N LEU A 72 -40.22 3.38 -23.90
CA LEU A 72 -40.67 4.76 -23.99
C LEU A 72 -42.01 4.82 -24.74
N ALA A 73 -43.03 5.39 -24.12
CA ALA A 73 -44.18 5.94 -24.83
C ALA A 73 -44.18 7.45 -24.60
N LYS A 74 -43.88 8.19 -25.66
CA LYS A 74 -44.18 9.60 -25.90
C LYS A 74 -44.96 9.60 -27.24
N PRO A 75 -45.75 10.60 -27.65
CA PRO A 75 -46.10 11.89 -27.03
C PRO A 75 -47.60 12.24 -27.06
N GLU A 76 -48.01 13.26 -26.28
CA GLU A 76 -48.93 14.33 -26.70
C GLU A 76 -48.44 15.65 -26.09
#